data_AF-A0A150TZS5-F1
#
_entry.id   AF-A0A150TZS5-F1
#
_cell.length_a   1.000
_cell.length_b   1.000
_cell.length_c   1.000
_cell.angle_alpha   90.00
_cell.angle_beta   90.00
_cell.angle_gamma   90.00
#
_symmetry.space_group_name_H-M   'P 1'
#
loop_
_entity.id
_entity.type
_entity.pdbx_description
1 polymer ?
#
loop_
_entity_poly.entity_id
_entity_poly.type
_entity_poly.pdbx_seq_one_letter_code
_entity_poly.pdbx_strand_id
1 'polypeptide(L)'
;MAFADPHRMAEQQAPSPHGPVEARDLLEQLRLLRPRERIVLLLVGESEQVSEVARSLGLPVETAFSRLRLGRKHLAHVLKRWRRLR
;
A
#
# COMPACT_ATOMS: atom_id res chain seq x y z
N MET A 1 -30.59 -27.80 7.26
CA MET A 1 -29.61 -27.48 6.20
C MET A 1 -30.11 -26.26 5.46
N ALA A 2 -29.53 -25.09 5.70
CA ALA A 2 -29.87 -23.87 4.97
C ALA A 2 -28.94 -23.77 3.76
N PHE A 3 -29.50 -23.82 2.56
CA PHE A 3 -28.76 -23.54 1.33
C PHE A 3 -28.35 -22.07 1.37
N ALA A 4 -27.04 -21.82 1.39
CA ALA A 4 -26.52 -20.47 1.23
C ALA A 4 -26.97 -19.95 -0.14
N ASP A 5 -27.68 -18.82 -0.13
CA ASP A 5 -28.21 -18.17 -1.32
C ASP A 5 -27.05 -17.82 -2.29
N PRO A 6 -27.01 -18.39 -3.51
CA PRO A 6 -25.93 -18.15 -4.47
C PRO A 6 -25.84 -16.68 -4.88
N HIS A 7 -26.90 -15.90 -4.72
CA HIS A 7 -26.90 -14.47 -5.01
C HIS A 7 -26.10 -13.66 -3.97
N ARG A 8 -25.91 -14.20 -2.75
CA ARG A 8 -25.13 -13.52 -1.71
C ARG A 8 -23.62 -13.56 -1.98
N MET A 9 -23.15 -14.47 -2.84
CA MET A 9 -21.74 -14.55 -3.26
C MET A 9 -21.44 -13.71 -4.51
N ALA A 10 -22.47 -13.28 -5.24
CA ALA A 10 -22.35 -12.43 -6.44
C ALA A 10 -22.16 -10.93 -6.12
N GLU A 11 -22.12 -10.56 -4.84
CA GLU A 11 -21.61 -9.25 -4.38
C GLU A 11 -20.08 -9.25 -4.23
N GLN A 12 -19.38 -10.27 -4.74
CA GLN A 12 -18.00 -10.10 -5.14
C GLN A 12 -18.00 -9.09 -6.29
N GLN A 13 -17.84 -7.81 -5.96
CA GLN A 13 -17.64 -6.71 -6.90
C GLN A 13 -16.74 -7.21 -8.03
N ALA A 14 -17.33 -7.44 -9.20
CA ALA A 14 -16.57 -7.77 -10.39
C ALA A 14 -15.46 -6.72 -10.50
N PRO A 15 -14.18 -7.12 -10.65
CA PRO A 15 -13.08 -6.18 -10.64
C PRO A 15 -13.38 -5.09 -11.65
N SER A 16 -13.42 -3.84 -11.19
CA SER A 16 -13.70 -2.71 -12.06
C SER A 16 -12.76 -2.81 -13.27
N PRO A 17 -13.24 -2.62 -14.51
CA PRO A 17 -12.37 -2.61 -15.68
C PRO A 17 -11.30 -1.50 -15.58
N HIS A 18 -11.52 -0.50 -14.73
CA HIS A 18 -10.57 0.56 -14.42
C HIS A 18 -9.66 0.22 -13.23
N GLY A 19 -9.98 -0.79 -12.42
CA GLY A 19 -9.19 -1.20 -11.26
C GLY A 19 -7.72 -1.46 -11.56
N PRO A 20 -7.37 -2.20 -12.64
CA PRO A 20 -5.98 -2.38 -13.06
C PRO A 20 -5.29 -1.06 -13.46
N VAL A 21 -6.02 -0.12 -14.07
CA VAL A 21 -5.50 1.19 -14.48
C VAL A 21 -5.23 2.06 -13.25
N GLU A 22 -6.17 2.09 -12.31
CA GLU A 22 -6.02 2.84 -11.05
C GLU A 22 -4.91 2.28 -10.16
N ALA A 23 -4.76 0.95 -10.11
CA ALA A 23 -3.66 0.30 -9.42
C ALA A 23 -2.31 0.67 -10.06
N ARG A 24 -2.24 0.70 -11.40
CA ARG A 24 -1.03 1.11 -12.12
C ARG A 24 -0.69 2.57 -11.85
N ASP A 25 -1.66 3.47 -11.91
CA ASP A 25 -1.45 4.89 -11.63
C ASP A 25 -0.98 5.12 -10.19
N LEU A 26 -1.55 4.39 -9.24
CA LEU A 26 -1.10 4.42 -7.84
C LEU A 26 0.35 3.92 -7.70
N LEU A 27 0.72 2.85 -8.40
CA LEU A 27 2.10 2.34 -8.41
C LEU A 27 3.08 3.38 -9.01
N GLU A 28 2.68 4.12 -10.04
CA GLU A 28 3.46 5.27 -10.54
C GLU A 28 3.63 6.35 -9.48
N GLN A 29 2.56 6.68 -8.74
CA GLN A 29 2.66 7.65 -7.64
C GLN A 29 3.61 7.19 -6.54
N LEU A 30 3.58 5.89 -6.18
CA LEU A 30 4.51 5.31 -5.21
C LEU A 30 5.97 5.43 -5.67
N ARG A 31 6.25 5.50 -6.97
CA ARG A 31 7.62 5.70 -7.47
C ARG A 31 8.23 7.05 -7.07
N LEU A 32 7.40 8.05 -6.77
CA LEU A 32 7.83 9.37 -6.31
C LEU A 32 8.37 9.38 -4.86
N LEU A 33 8.12 8.32 -4.10
CA LEU A 33 8.69 8.14 -2.77
C LEU A 33 10.19 7.80 -2.85
N ARG A 34 10.95 8.25 -1.85
CA ARG A 34 12.37 7.87 -1.73
C ARG A 34 12.48 6.34 -1.61
N PRO A 35 13.41 5.67 -2.33
CA PRO A 35 13.48 4.21 -2.36
C PRO A 35 13.56 3.55 -0.98
N ARG A 36 14.33 4.15 -0.05
CA ARG A 36 14.51 3.65 1.32
C ARG A 36 13.25 3.73 2.18
N GLU A 37 12.35 4.67 1.89
CA GLU A 37 11.06 4.80 2.59
C GLU A 37 10.01 3.91 1.95
N ARG A 38 10.01 3.87 0.61
CA ARG A 38 9.09 3.06 -0.20
C ARG A 38 9.16 1.58 0.16
N ILE A 39 10.37 1.03 0.26
CA ILE A 39 10.54 -0.40 0.58
C ILE A 39 9.94 -0.77 1.94
N VAL A 40 10.18 0.05 2.97
CA VAL A 40 9.62 -0.19 4.31
C VAL A 40 8.10 -0.01 4.30
N LEU A 41 7.59 0.98 3.57
CA LEU A 41 6.16 1.25 3.47
C LEU A 41 5.41 0.11 2.76
N LEU A 42 5.98 -0.47 1.71
CA LEU A 42 5.39 -1.59 0.98
C LEU A 42 5.38 -2.85 1.83
N LEU A 43 6.51 -3.23 2.45
CA LEU A 43 6.59 -4.45 3.24
C LEU A 43 5.68 -4.42 4.48
N VAL A 44 5.61 -3.28 5.18
CA VAL A 44 4.65 -3.12 6.30
C VAL A 44 3.20 -3.12 5.79
N GLY A 45 2.95 -2.64 4.57
CA GLY A 45 1.63 -2.69 3.94
C GLY A 45 1.15 -4.11 3.64
N GLU A 46 2.08 -5.04 3.40
CA GLU A 46 1.83 -6.49 3.23
C GLU A 46 1.61 -7.22 4.57
N SER A 47 1.30 -6.49 5.65
CA SER A 47 1.05 -7.00 7.01
C SER A 47 2.29 -7.46 7.79
N GLU A 48 3.51 -7.11 7.36
CA GLU A 48 4.72 -7.38 8.13
C GLU A 48 4.86 -6.42 9.33
N GLN A 49 5.36 -6.94 10.46
CA GLN A 49 5.72 -6.09 11.59
C GLN A 49 6.97 -5.27 11.26
N VAL A 50 7.05 -4.02 11.74
CA VAL A 50 8.20 -3.12 11.47
C VAL A 50 9.54 -3.74 11.89
N SER A 51 9.55 -4.53 12.97
CA SER A 51 10.71 -5.26 13.46
C SER A 51 11.17 -6.39 12.53
N GLU A 52 10.23 -7.10 11.89
CA GLU A 52 10.50 -8.14 10.90
C GLU A 52 11.06 -7.53 9.62
N VAL A 53 10.43 -6.44 9.13
CA VAL A 53 10.95 -5.66 8.01
C VAL A 53 12.37 -5.15 8.28
N ALA A 54 12.64 -4.65 9.49
CA ALA A 54 13.97 -4.20 9.88
C ALA A 54 14.99 -5.34 9.81
N ARG A 55 14.63 -6.53 10.30
CA ARG A 55 15.48 -7.73 10.25
C ARG A 55 15.74 -8.17 8.81
N SER A 56 14.71 -8.28 7.98
CA SER A 56 14.80 -8.69 6.58
C SER A 56 15.67 -7.75 5.75
N LEU A 57 15.64 -6.45 6.07
CA LEU A 57 16.43 -5.43 5.38
C LEU A 57 17.82 -5.17 6.01
N GLY A 58 18.17 -5.85 7.11
CA GLY A 58 19.43 -5.62 7.82
C GLY A 58 19.55 -4.20 8.41
N LEU A 59 18.46 -3.62 8.89
CA LEU A 59 18.38 -2.26 9.41
C LEU A 59 18.19 -2.25 10.94
N PRO A 60 18.68 -1.21 11.65
CA PRO A 60 18.22 -0.94 13.00
C PRO A 60 16.70 -0.72 13.02
N VAL A 61 16.02 -1.26 14.04
CA VAL A 61 14.56 -1.14 14.17
C VAL A 61 14.10 0.32 14.18
N GLU A 62 14.83 1.20 14.89
CA GLU A 62 14.56 2.64 14.92
C GLU A 62 14.67 3.31 13.54
N THR A 63 15.59 2.82 12.71
CA THR A 63 15.75 3.29 11.33
C THR A 63 14.55 2.87 10.48
N ALA A 64 14.04 1.65 10.65
CA ALA A 64 12.82 1.21 9.98
C ALA A 64 11.61 2.05 10.40
N PHE A 65 11.42 2.31 11.69
CA PHE A 65 10.36 3.20 12.18
C PHE A 65 10.46 4.62 11.60
N SER A 66 11.67 5.19 11.59
CA SER A 66 11.91 6.54 11.05
C SER A 66 11.59 6.63 9.56
N ARG A 67 12.01 5.61 8.77
CA ARG A 67 11.70 5.50 7.34
C ARG A 67 10.20 5.29 7.09
N LEU A 68 9.53 4.47 7.89
CA LEU A 68 8.08 4.29 7.80
C LEU A 68 7.33 5.60 8.06
N ARG A 69 7.72 6.33 9.11
CA ARG A 69 7.13 7.64 9.44
C ARG A 69 7.27 8.64 8.29
N LEU A 70 8.47 8.76 7.73
CA LEU A 70 8.73 9.66 6.61
C LEU A 70 8.02 9.21 5.34
N GLY A 71 8.02 7.91 5.05
CA GLY A 71 7.30 7.32 3.92
C GLY A 71 5.81 7.62 3.96
N ARG A 72 5.15 7.46 5.13
CA ARG A 72 3.73 7.81 5.32
C ARG A 72 3.48 9.30 5.09
N LYS A 73 4.35 10.18 5.60
CA LYS A 73 4.24 11.64 5.40
C LYS A 73 4.35 12.01 3.91
N HIS A 74 5.32 11.44 3.20
CA HIS A 74 5.49 11.70 1.78
C HIS A 74 4.38 11.11 0.93
N LEU A 75 3.91 9.90 1.27
CA LEU A 75 2.78 9.28 0.58
C LEU A 75 1.53 10.15 0.70
N ALA A 76 1.22 10.66 1.89
CA ALA A 76 0.11 11.59 2.08
C ALA A 76 0.23 12.84 1.19
N HIS A 77 1.45 13.39 1.06
CA HIS A 77 1.69 14.54 0.18
C HIS A 77 1.48 14.18 -1.31
N VAL A 78 2.03 13.07 -1.77
CA VAL A 78 1.89 12.59 -3.14
C VAL A 78 0.42 12.36 -3.48
N LEU A 79 -0.33 11.64 -2.63
CA LEU A 79 -1.75 11.37 -2.84
C LEU A 79 -2.59 12.65 -2.82
N LYS A 80 -2.27 13.60 -1.94
CA LYS A 80 -2.95 14.91 -1.90
C LYS A 80 -2.73 15.69 -3.20
N ARG A 81 -1.52 15.66 -3.75
CA ARG A 81 -1.21 16.29 -5.05
C ARG A 81 -1.94 15.58 -6.19
N TRP A 82 -1.88 14.25 -6.22
CA TRP A 82 -2.51 13.44 -7.26
C TRP A 82 -4.02 13.67 -7.33
N ARG A 83 -4.72 13.70 -6.18
CA ARG A 83 -6.16 14.00 -6.10
C ARG A 83 -6.54 15.40 -6.60
N ARG A 84 -5.61 16.36 -6.61
CA ARG A 84 -5.87 17.71 -7.14
C ARG A 84 -5.72 17.81 -8.65
N LEU A 85 -5.02 16.84 -9.26
CA LEU A 85 -4.73 16.80 -10.69
C LEU A 85 -5.70 15.88 -11.47
N ARG A 86 -6.54 15.15 -10.74
CA ARG A 86 -7.57 14.24 -11.25
C ARG A 86 -8.92 14.89 -11.02
#